data_AF-A0AAD9SQY0-F1
#
_entry.id   AF-A0AAD9SQY0-F1
#
_cell.length_a   1.000
_cell.length_b   1.000
_cell.length_c   1.000
_cell.angle_alpha   90.00
_cell.angle_beta   90.00
_cell.angle_gamma   90.00
#
_symmetry.space_group_name_H-M   'P 1'
#
loop_
_entity.id
_entity.type
_entity.pdbx_description
1 polymer ?
#
loop_
_entity_poly.entity_id
_entity_poly.type
_entity_poly.pdbx_seq_one_letter_code
_entity_poly.pdbx_strand_id
1 'polypeptide(L)'
;MAPQNAPVIGSLRPFDPTAYTGKPKAAELDTAASSTELPTAAKTDGKTNVQTWAGGESSLEPQNFRKELKATAVKGPEEASSPAGSTEPTSTETSATTGKHGPHDNGTLRLVSLRVINKIHNTEIDQKRYTFAELDGWTCKIPARQYREGELVLYFQVDSFLPGTDERFGRAKKLQMLSGKLGQRLKTEKFGKGEDKIVSQGMVLPVQTFPEIWKKIEVVRQFISIGTMKGDVSLINATLLIMYRDKNWAEILGVKKWEETAAQPQQQPEHQRLGMYPGEVFRRTDVSRVEDCPNLFTKRKYNRLIYQESVKMDGAAMVVYFVKKTSSHFDSLNPLPDKVGPNTLLETGRFGVCSNKVDKNELEVQGPAAFKYWETALRYDLPAKLSKLGRNIAIQGELCGDSIQNNRERIPNGEQDFFVFAMFDIDKQRFINPREVERMAEDLGLKHVPVLGYVKLTDIATSHGDLKKRAAKKKGEGLVFKCLEDGRRFKVISNTYLLEHGI
;
A
#
# COMPACT_ATOMS: atom_id res chain seq x y z
N MET A 1 -28.04 23.64 49.73
CA MET A 1 -27.07 23.70 48.62
C MET A 1 -26.29 22.40 48.64
N ALA A 2 -26.48 21.53 47.65
CA ALA A 2 -25.71 20.31 47.50
C ALA A 2 -24.35 20.64 46.85
N PRO A 3 -23.24 19.99 47.24
CA PRO A 3 -21.94 20.28 46.68
C PRO A 3 -21.88 19.79 45.22
N GLN A 4 -21.41 20.68 44.34
CA GLN A 4 -21.13 20.37 42.95
C GLN A 4 -19.97 19.37 42.88
N ASN A 5 -20.23 18.20 42.29
CA ASN A 5 -19.20 17.23 41.98
C ASN A 5 -18.18 17.83 40.99
N ALA A 6 -16.90 17.68 41.30
CA ALA A 6 -15.80 18.01 40.40
C ALA A 6 -15.89 17.18 39.11
N PRO A 7 -15.47 17.73 37.95
CA PRO A 7 -15.51 17.02 36.68
C PRO A 7 -14.52 15.85 36.69
N VAL A 8 -15.03 14.65 36.37
CA VAL A 8 -14.22 13.46 36.13
C VAL A 8 -13.35 13.69 34.91
N ILE A 9 -12.03 13.68 35.09
CA ILE A 9 -11.04 13.63 34.01
C ILE A 9 -11.16 12.25 33.35
N GLY A 10 -11.49 12.20 32.04
CA GLY A 10 -11.32 10.98 31.25
C GLY A 10 -12.45 10.51 30.33
N SER A 11 -13.41 11.34 29.91
CA SER A 11 -14.30 10.94 28.80
C SER A 11 -13.74 11.41 27.46
N LEU A 12 -12.83 10.62 26.89
CA LEU A 12 -12.55 10.60 25.46
C LEU A 12 -13.89 10.62 24.72
N ARG A 13 -14.16 11.61 23.85
CA ARG A 13 -15.23 11.40 22.86
C ARG A 13 -14.82 10.16 22.06
N PRO A 14 -15.71 9.15 21.91
CA PRO A 14 -15.41 8.01 21.07
C PRO A 14 -15.04 8.52 19.67
N PHE A 15 -13.89 8.06 19.16
CA PHE A 15 -13.60 8.19 17.74
C PHE A 15 -14.80 7.62 16.98
N ASP A 16 -15.36 8.40 16.04
CA ASP A 16 -16.58 8.05 15.33
C ASP A 16 -16.24 7.41 13.97
N PRO A 17 -16.19 6.06 13.88
CA PRO A 17 -15.92 5.38 12.62
C PRO A 17 -17.04 5.58 11.59
N THR A 18 -18.22 6.06 11.98
CA THR A 18 -19.34 6.28 11.04
C THR A 18 -19.04 7.40 10.05
N ALA A 19 -18.11 8.30 10.36
CA ALA A 19 -17.65 9.35 9.46
C ALA A 19 -17.10 8.82 8.12
N TYR A 20 -16.62 7.57 8.09
CA TYR A 20 -16.08 6.91 6.89
C TYR A 20 -17.09 5.98 6.19
N THR A 21 -18.28 5.80 6.78
CA THR A 21 -19.36 5.06 6.14
C THR A 21 -20.10 5.99 5.18
N GLY A 22 -19.89 5.78 3.88
CA GLY A 22 -20.72 6.47 2.86
C GLY A 22 -22.19 6.18 3.15
N LYS A 23 -23.02 7.23 3.22
CA LYS A 23 -24.47 7.09 3.49
C LYS A 23 -25.05 6.01 2.56
N PRO A 24 -25.74 4.98 3.09
CA PRO A 24 -26.53 4.12 2.21
C PRO A 24 -27.57 5.00 1.51
N LYS A 25 -27.74 4.80 0.20
CA LYS A 25 -28.85 5.37 -0.54
C LYS A 25 -30.11 4.76 0.09
N ALA A 26 -30.90 5.57 0.80
CA ALA A 26 -32.16 5.11 1.35
C ALA A 26 -33.00 4.57 0.17
N ALA A 27 -33.39 3.31 0.26
CA ALA A 27 -34.48 2.81 -0.56
C ALA A 27 -35.74 3.52 -0.06
N GLU A 28 -36.39 4.28 -0.94
CA GLU A 28 -37.71 4.84 -0.68
C GLU A 28 -38.67 3.67 -0.45
N LEU A 29 -39.07 3.50 0.80
CA LEU A 29 -40.23 2.71 1.17
C LEU A 29 -41.44 3.62 0.99
N ASP A 30 -42.21 3.37 -0.06
CA ASP A 30 -43.56 3.89 -0.23
C ASP A 30 -44.44 3.41 0.92
N THR A 31 -44.72 4.30 1.88
CA THR A 31 -45.79 4.11 2.85
C THR A 31 -46.97 4.99 2.46
N ALA A 32 -47.99 4.32 1.92
CA ALA A 32 -49.29 4.90 1.63
C ALA A 32 -49.95 5.48 2.89
N ALA A 33 -50.47 6.69 2.80
CA ALA A 33 -51.48 7.24 3.70
C ALA A 33 -52.83 7.26 2.97
N SER A 34 -53.77 6.47 3.48
CA SER A 34 -55.16 6.44 3.05
C SER A 34 -55.96 7.46 3.87
N SER A 35 -56.74 8.31 3.20
CA SER A 35 -57.92 8.97 3.77
C SER A 35 -59.10 8.81 2.82
N THR A 36 -59.99 7.89 3.20
CA THR A 36 -61.46 7.91 3.07
C THR A 36 -62.09 8.70 1.93
N GLU A 37 -62.77 8.00 1.02
CA GLU A 37 -64.18 8.25 0.65
C GLU A 37 -64.75 7.05 -0.16
N LEU A 38 -65.94 6.58 0.23
CA LEU A 38 -66.87 5.68 -0.52
C LEU A 38 -68.00 6.56 -1.09
N PRO A 39 -68.92 6.13 -2.00
CA PRO A 39 -69.16 4.80 -2.61
C PRO A 39 -69.32 4.89 -4.16
N THR A 40 -69.40 3.81 -4.95
CA THR A 40 -70.67 3.24 -5.47
C THR A 40 -70.41 2.14 -6.51
N ALA A 41 -71.40 1.27 -6.66
CA ALA A 41 -71.42 0.02 -7.43
C ALA A 41 -71.49 0.18 -8.96
N ALA A 42 -70.97 -0.80 -9.71
CA ALA A 42 -71.63 -1.39 -10.89
C ALA A 42 -70.92 -2.68 -11.36
N LYS A 43 -71.74 -3.63 -11.81
CA LYS A 43 -71.43 -4.96 -12.38
C LYS A 43 -71.05 -4.88 -13.86
N THR A 44 -70.80 -6.07 -14.42
CA THR A 44 -70.78 -6.48 -15.86
C THR A 44 -69.50 -6.11 -16.63
N ASP A 45 -69.01 -6.83 -17.62
CA ASP A 45 -69.16 -8.19 -18.16
C ASP A 45 -68.06 -8.32 -19.25
N GLY A 46 -67.78 -9.54 -19.72
CA GLY A 46 -67.57 -9.72 -21.16
C GLY A 46 -66.15 -9.88 -21.73
N LYS A 47 -65.74 -11.15 -21.85
CA LYS A 47 -65.38 -11.82 -23.13
C LYS A 47 -64.08 -11.47 -23.89
N THR A 48 -63.22 -12.49 -23.92
CA THR A 48 -62.59 -13.16 -25.10
C THR A 48 -61.75 -12.32 -26.08
N ASN A 49 -60.50 -12.73 -26.33
CA ASN A 49 -60.26 -13.74 -27.37
C ASN A 49 -58.87 -14.39 -27.30
N VAL A 50 -58.89 -15.69 -27.56
CA VAL A 50 -57.77 -16.60 -27.82
C VAL A 50 -57.50 -16.58 -29.32
N GLN A 51 -56.23 -16.59 -29.73
CA GLN A 51 -55.84 -17.30 -30.96
C GLN A 51 -54.42 -17.86 -30.82
N THR A 52 -54.41 -19.17 -30.61
CA THR A 52 -53.33 -20.14 -30.78
C THR A 52 -53.01 -20.32 -32.26
N TRP A 53 -51.73 -20.37 -32.65
CA TRP A 53 -51.25 -21.29 -33.70
C TRP A 53 -49.87 -21.82 -33.28
N ALA A 54 -49.81 -23.15 -33.14
CA ALA A 54 -48.64 -23.94 -32.82
C ALA A 54 -48.06 -24.56 -34.10
N GLY A 55 -46.78 -24.96 -34.04
CA GLY A 55 -46.29 -26.12 -34.77
C GLY A 55 -44.94 -25.94 -35.47
N GLY A 56 -43.94 -26.70 -35.02
CA GLY A 56 -42.74 -26.99 -35.83
C GLY A 56 -41.43 -27.12 -35.05
N GLU A 57 -41.25 -28.22 -34.32
CA GLU A 57 -39.96 -28.66 -33.75
C GLU A 57 -38.93 -28.99 -34.85
N SER A 58 -37.65 -28.73 -34.60
CA SER A 58 -36.60 -29.72 -34.86
C SER A 58 -35.38 -29.48 -33.98
N SER A 59 -34.97 -30.55 -33.31
CA SER A 59 -33.75 -30.76 -32.53
C SER A 59 -32.49 -30.74 -33.40
N LEU A 60 -31.34 -30.31 -32.85
CA LEU A 60 -30.06 -31.06 -32.84
C LEU A 60 -28.94 -30.24 -32.16
N GLU A 61 -28.19 -30.92 -31.30
CA GLU A 61 -27.11 -30.43 -30.43
C GLU A 61 -25.81 -30.03 -31.18
N PRO A 62 -24.91 -29.24 -30.55
CA PRO A 62 -23.68 -28.75 -31.17
C PRO A 62 -22.49 -29.73 -31.04
N GLN A 63 -21.83 -30.00 -32.17
CA GLN A 63 -20.64 -30.86 -32.27
C GLN A 63 -19.36 -30.16 -31.77
N ASN A 64 -18.68 -30.86 -30.86
CA ASN A 64 -17.32 -30.60 -30.40
C ASN A 64 -16.28 -30.95 -31.48
N PHE A 65 -15.36 -30.02 -31.78
CA PHE A 65 -14.12 -30.32 -32.50
C PHE A 65 -12.92 -30.24 -31.55
N ARG A 66 -12.40 -31.41 -31.15
CA ARG A 66 -11.14 -31.59 -30.43
C ARG A 66 -10.21 -32.38 -31.33
N LYS A 67 -9.14 -31.76 -31.85
CA LYS A 67 -8.09 -32.45 -32.62
C LYS A 67 -7.09 -33.08 -31.66
N GLU A 68 -6.98 -34.41 -31.73
CA GLU A 68 -5.95 -35.23 -31.10
C GLU A 68 -4.62 -35.12 -31.86
N LEU A 69 -3.52 -35.03 -31.12
CA LEU A 69 -2.15 -35.24 -31.61
C LEU A 69 -1.60 -36.50 -30.93
N LYS A 70 -1.35 -37.53 -31.74
CA LYS A 70 -0.77 -38.81 -31.36
C LYS A 70 0.73 -38.65 -31.07
N ALA A 71 1.20 -39.15 -29.94
CA ALA A 71 2.62 -39.35 -29.66
C ALA A 71 2.89 -40.87 -29.64
N THR A 72 3.70 -41.33 -30.58
CA THR A 72 4.19 -42.72 -30.71
C THR A 72 5.40 -42.94 -29.80
N ALA A 73 5.31 -43.97 -28.96
CA ALA A 73 6.41 -44.51 -28.17
C ALA A 73 7.29 -45.43 -29.02
N VAL A 74 8.62 -45.33 -28.86
CA VAL A 74 9.59 -46.28 -29.41
C VAL A 74 10.41 -46.85 -28.24
N LYS A 75 10.41 -48.18 -28.14
CA LYS A 75 11.21 -49.00 -27.22
C LYS A 75 12.67 -49.08 -27.71
N GLY A 76 13.62 -49.09 -26.78
CA GLY A 76 15.05 -49.30 -27.05
C GLY A 76 15.46 -50.77 -27.18
N PRO A 77 16.77 -51.04 -27.21
CA PRO A 77 17.32 -52.35 -26.84
C PRO A 77 18.43 -52.31 -25.76
N GLU A 78 18.44 -53.34 -24.91
CA GLU A 78 19.55 -53.89 -24.09
C GLU A 78 20.64 -54.50 -25.03
N GLU A 79 21.90 -54.85 -24.70
CA GLU A 79 22.69 -55.12 -23.49
C GLU A 79 24.19 -55.26 -23.93
N ALA A 80 25.19 -55.06 -23.04
CA ALA A 80 26.39 -55.95 -22.84
C ALA A 80 27.62 -55.31 -22.13
N SER A 81 27.93 -55.90 -20.96
CA SER A 81 29.25 -56.25 -20.33
C SER A 81 30.32 -55.24 -19.85
N SER A 82 30.76 -55.50 -18.61
CA SER A 82 31.68 -54.85 -17.63
C SER A 82 33.22 -54.99 -17.91
N PRO A 83 34.21 -54.70 -17.00
CA PRO A 83 34.17 -54.28 -15.58
C PRO A 83 35.25 -53.27 -15.03
N ALA A 84 35.06 -52.91 -13.73
CA ALA A 84 36.03 -52.49 -12.68
C ALA A 84 36.72 -51.11 -12.79
N GLY A 85 36.90 -50.30 -11.74
CA GLY A 85 36.54 -50.32 -10.33
C GLY A 85 37.32 -49.20 -9.59
N SER A 86 36.73 -48.53 -8.60
CA SER A 86 37.40 -47.99 -7.38
C SER A 86 36.54 -46.93 -6.65
N THR A 87 36.09 -47.30 -5.45
CA THR A 87 36.04 -46.53 -4.19
C THR A 87 35.51 -45.07 -4.15
N GLU A 88 34.39 -44.94 -3.43
CA GLU A 88 33.85 -43.86 -2.57
C GLU A 88 34.85 -42.80 -2.01
N PRO A 89 34.40 -41.62 -1.50
CA PRO A 89 33.09 -41.38 -0.88
C PRO A 89 32.30 -40.11 -1.25
N THR A 90 31.00 -40.28 -1.07
CA THR A 90 29.92 -39.33 -0.75
C THR A 90 30.31 -37.99 -0.13
N SER A 91 29.91 -36.91 -0.79
CA SER A 91 29.54 -35.63 -0.16
C SER A 91 28.13 -35.24 -0.64
N THR A 92 27.15 -35.40 0.24
CA THR A 92 25.79 -34.88 0.08
C THR A 92 25.81 -33.35 0.16
N GLU A 93 25.77 -32.68 -0.99
CA GLU A 93 25.45 -31.26 -1.07
C GLU A 93 23.93 -31.08 -0.93
N THR A 94 23.50 -30.78 0.29
CA THR A 94 22.20 -30.16 0.56
C THR A 94 22.20 -28.77 -0.07
N SER A 95 21.46 -28.59 -1.17
CA SER A 95 21.25 -27.29 -1.82
C SER A 95 20.35 -26.40 -0.93
N ALA A 96 20.94 -25.75 0.06
CA ALA A 96 20.32 -24.65 0.77
C ALA A 96 20.44 -23.39 -0.09
N THR A 97 19.45 -23.14 -0.94
CA THR A 97 19.22 -21.82 -1.56
C THR A 97 18.83 -20.83 -0.47
N THR A 98 19.84 -20.32 0.22
CA THR A 98 19.76 -19.15 1.10
C THR A 98 19.72 -17.91 0.20
N GLY A 99 18.51 -17.45 -0.10
CA GLY A 99 18.32 -16.12 -0.67
C GLY A 99 18.78 -15.07 0.33
N LYS A 100 20.05 -14.64 0.21
CA LYS A 100 20.57 -13.44 0.88
C LYS A 100 19.82 -12.22 0.34
N HIS A 101 18.72 -11.84 0.98
CA HIS A 101 18.17 -10.50 0.85
C HIS A 101 19.13 -9.54 1.54
N GLY A 102 19.81 -8.69 0.77
CA GLY A 102 20.65 -7.62 1.34
C GLY A 102 19.82 -6.55 2.07
N PRO A 103 20.46 -5.66 2.86
CA PRO A 103 19.79 -4.78 3.83
C PRO A 103 18.93 -3.64 3.24
N HIS A 104 18.69 -3.65 1.92
CA HIS A 104 18.13 -2.51 1.18
C HIS A 104 16.85 -2.81 0.42
N ASP A 105 16.16 -3.92 0.71
CA ASP A 105 14.82 -4.16 0.17
C ASP A 105 13.76 -3.29 0.88
N ASN A 106 13.92 -1.97 0.73
CA ASN A 106 12.96 -0.94 1.12
C ASN A 106 11.80 -0.98 0.13
N GLY A 107 10.92 -1.97 0.29
CA GLY A 107 9.80 -2.29 -0.61
C GLY A 107 8.74 -1.20 -0.82
N THR A 108 8.99 0.07 -0.49
CA THR A 108 7.92 1.08 -0.33
C THR A 108 8.29 2.54 -0.53
N LEU A 109 9.52 2.85 -0.94
CA LEU A 109 9.89 4.20 -1.37
C LEU A 109 10.45 4.18 -2.78
N ARG A 110 9.75 3.55 -3.74
CA ARG A 110 10.14 3.56 -5.16
C ARG A 110 9.84 4.92 -5.82
N LEU A 111 10.45 5.97 -5.27
CA LEU A 111 10.27 7.37 -5.68
C LEU A 111 10.69 7.59 -7.12
N VAL A 112 11.73 6.89 -7.58
CA VAL A 112 12.19 6.95 -8.97
C VAL A 112 12.24 5.56 -9.56
N SER A 113 11.51 5.36 -10.65
CA SER A 113 11.30 4.04 -11.24
C SER A 113 11.34 4.08 -12.76
N LEU A 114 11.76 2.97 -13.36
CA LEU A 114 11.63 2.75 -14.79
C LEU A 114 10.17 2.40 -15.11
N ARG A 115 9.58 3.05 -16.11
CA ARG A 115 8.19 2.86 -16.55
C ARG A 115 8.12 2.94 -18.08
N VAL A 116 7.00 2.50 -18.64
CA VAL A 116 6.66 2.68 -20.06
C VAL A 116 5.44 3.58 -20.16
N ILE A 117 5.44 4.48 -21.14
CA ILE A 117 4.25 5.28 -21.47
C ILE A 117 3.23 4.36 -22.16
N ASN A 118 2.13 4.07 -21.50
CA ASN A 118 1.07 3.21 -22.03
C ASN A 118 0.19 3.93 -23.03
N LYS A 119 -0.13 5.19 -22.76
CA LYS A 119 -1.03 6.00 -23.58
C LYS A 119 -0.70 7.47 -23.47
N ILE A 120 -0.83 8.22 -24.57
CA ILE A 120 -0.75 9.68 -24.59
C ILE A 120 -2.06 10.25 -25.06
N HIS A 121 -2.60 11.23 -24.34
CA HIS A 121 -3.81 11.93 -24.76
C HIS A 121 -3.67 13.44 -24.62
N ASN A 122 -4.32 14.15 -25.53
CA ASN A 122 -4.41 15.61 -25.53
C ASN A 122 -5.81 16.03 -25.09
N THR A 123 -5.86 16.97 -24.16
CA THR A 123 -7.13 17.50 -23.64
C THR A 123 -7.10 19.01 -23.67
N GLU A 124 -8.20 19.63 -24.07
CA GLU A 124 -8.38 21.07 -23.96
C GLU A 124 -9.15 21.39 -22.68
N ILE A 125 -8.54 22.22 -21.83
CA ILE A 125 -9.08 22.61 -20.52
C ILE A 125 -8.90 24.12 -20.41
N ASP A 126 -9.99 24.85 -20.14
CA ASP A 126 -9.98 26.32 -20.02
C ASP A 126 -9.28 26.99 -21.22
N GLN A 127 -9.61 26.56 -22.45
CA GLN A 127 -9.03 27.03 -23.73
C GLN A 127 -7.51 26.80 -23.87
N LYS A 128 -6.91 25.98 -23.00
CA LYS A 128 -5.49 25.59 -23.06
C LYS A 128 -5.38 24.11 -23.34
N ARG A 129 -4.49 23.78 -24.28
CA ARG A 129 -4.19 22.38 -24.60
C ARG A 129 -3.13 21.83 -23.66
N TYR A 130 -3.43 20.68 -23.09
CA TYR A 130 -2.54 19.91 -22.23
C TYR A 130 -2.33 18.52 -22.82
N THR A 131 -1.13 17.98 -22.66
CA THR A 131 -0.80 16.61 -23.03
C THR A 131 -0.49 15.83 -21.77
N PHE A 132 -1.06 14.63 -21.66
CA PHE A 132 -0.87 13.74 -20.53
C PHE A 132 -0.40 12.36 -21.02
N ALA A 133 0.45 11.73 -20.22
CA ALA A 133 0.87 10.35 -20.37
C ALA A 133 0.30 9.49 -19.24
N GLU A 134 -0.16 8.30 -19.58
CA GLU A 134 -0.54 7.25 -18.62
C GLU A 134 0.60 6.25 -18.49
N LEU A 135 1.02 5.95 -17.25
CA LEU A 135 2.06 4.99 -16.92
C LEU A 135 1.59 4.11 -15.75
N ASP A 136 1.37 2.83 -16.00
CA ASP A 136 0.70 1.93 -15.04
C ASP A 136 -0.65 2.53 -14.57
N GLY A 137 -0.80 2.84 -13.28
CA GLY A 137 -2.01 3.52 -12.76
C GLY A 137 -1.88 5.05 -12.63
N TRP A 138 -0.77 5.63 -13.07
CA TRP A 138 -0.44 7.05 -12.94
C TRP A 138 -0.82 7.84 -14.21
N THR A 139 -1.21 9.09 -14.02
CA THR A 139 -1.38 10.07 -15.09
C THR A 139 -0.45 11.24 -14.81
N CYS A 140 0.37 11.64 -15.78
CA CYS A 140 1.34 12.72 -15.66
C CYS A 140 1.23 13.68 -16.82
N LYS A 141 1.18 14.99 -16.54
CA LYS A 141 1.32 16.02 -17.56
C LYS A 141 2.71 15.93 -18.16
N ILE A 142 2.80 15.99 -19.49
CA ILE A 142 4.05 16.00 -20.24
C ILE A 142 4.05 17.15 -21.26
N PRO A 143 5.23 17.61 -21.71
CA PRO A 143 5.33 18.50 -22.85
C PRO A 143 4.75 17.88 -24.12
N ALA A 144 4.07 18.70 -24.93
CA ALA A 144 3.47 18.25 -26.17
C ALA A 144 4.54 17.76 -27.16
N ARG A 145 4.26 16.65 -27.85
CA ARG A 145 5.10 16.07 -28.93
C ARG A 145 6.52 15.65 -28.53
N GLN A 146 6.86 15.62 -27.24
CA GLN A 146 8.18 15.20 -26.78
C GLN A 146 8.32 13.68 -26.61
N TYR A 147 7.22 12.98 -26.34
CA TYR A 147 7.21 11.55 -26.02
C TYR A 147 6.32 10.74 -26.97
N ARG A 148 6.52 9.41 -26.97
CA ARG A 148 5.72 8.45 -27.74
C ARG A 148 5.17 7.33 -26.84
N GLU A 149 4.05 6.75 -27.23
CA GLU A 149 3.54 5.53 -26.60
C GLU A 149 4.53 4.37 -26.80
N GLY A 150 4.70 3.52 -25.78
CA GLY A 150 5.71 2.47 -25.73
C GLY A 150 7.10 2.93 -25.32
N GLU A 151 7.32 4.24 -25.14
CA GLU A 151 8.62 4.79 -24.74
C GLU A 151 8.96 4.47 -23.28
N LEU A 152 10.22 4.07 -23.05
CA LEU A 152 10.78 3.77 -21.74
C LEU A 152 11.28 5.07 -21.10
N VAL A 153 10.84 5.35 -19.88
CA VAL A 153 11.07 6.62 -19.18
C VAL A 153 11.39 6.41 -17.70
N LEU A 154 11.98 7.43 -17.06
CA LEU A 154 12.03 7.52 -15.61
C LEU A 154 10.81 8.28 -15.10
N TYR A 155 10.06 7.63 -14.21
CA TYR A 155 8.95 8.21 -13.48
C TYR A 155 9.39 8.57 -12.06
N PHE A 156 9.14 9.82 -11.69
CA PHE A 156 9.36 10.40 -10.37
C PHE A 156 8.00 10.56 -9.68
N GLN A 157 7.78 9.82 -8.61
CA GLN A 157 6.51 9.79 -7.90
C GLN A 157 6.25 11.13 -7.16
N VAL A 158 4.97 11.45 -6.89
CA VAL A 158 4.62 12.50 -5.93
C VAL A 158 5.31 12.30 -4.57
N ASP A 159 5.52 13.39 -3.84
CA ASP A 159 6.35 13.47 -2.64
C ASP A 159 7.86 13.27 -2.90
N SER A 160 8.30 13.14 -4.15
CA SER A 160 9.73 13.25 -4.47
C SER A 160 10.20 14.69 -4.26
N PHE A 161 11.30 14.85 -3.54
CA PHE A 161 12.06 16.08 -3.40
C PHE A 161 13.29 16.00 -4.32
N LEU A 162 13.24 16.78 -5.39
CA LEU A 162 14.25 16.83 -6.44
C LEU A 162 15.31 17.88 -6.10
N PRO A 163 16.61 17.57 -6.14
CA PRO A 163 17.68 18.54 -5.91
C PRO A 163 17.58 19.76 -6.84
N GLY A 164 17.54 20.97 -6.28
CA GLY A 164 17.41 22.21 -7.07
C GLY A 164 18.69 22.60 -7.81
N THR A 165 19.82 21.98 -7.47
CA THR A 165 21.11 22.15 -8.15
C THR A 165 21.27 21.26 -9.38
N ASP A 166 20.35 20.31 -9.60
CA ASP A 166 20.41 19.40 -10.73
C ASP A 166 19.52 19.92 -11.87
N GLU A 167 20.17 20.55 -12.85
CA GLU A 167 19.50 21.21 -13.99
C GLU A 167 18.68 20.26 -14.85
N ARG A 168 18.92 18.94 -14.76
CA ARG A 168 18.15 17.91 -15.48
C ARG A 168 16.68 17.89 -15.10
N PHE A 169 16.33 18.38 -13.90
CA PHE A 169 14.94 18.51 -13.45
C PHE A 169 14.26 19.79 -13.96
N GLY A 170 14.97 20.62 -14.73
CA GLY A 170 14.47 21.88 -15.26
C GLY A 170 14.33 22.97 -14.19
N ARG A 171 13.84 24.13 -14.61
CA ARG A 171 13.69 25.29 -13.72
C ARG A 171 12.42 25.14 -12.88
N ALA A 172 12.60 24.87 -11.59
CA ALA A 172 11.50 24.82 -10.63
C ALA A 172 10.82 26.18 -10.47
N LYS A 173 9.48 26.20 -10.44
CA LYS A 173 8.70 27.42 -10.17
C LYS A 173 8.82 27.90 -8.72
N LYS A 174 9.01 26.96 -7.79
CA LYS A 174 9.12 27.22 -6.36
C LYS A 174 10.08 26.19 -5.75
N LEU A 175 11.16 26.69 -5.18
CA LEU A 175 12.11 25.88 -4.42
C LEU A 175 11.74 25.89 -2.94
N GLN A 176 12.02 24.79 -2.25
CA GLN A 176 11.78 24.57 -0.83
C GLN A 176 13.02 23.97 -0.20
N MET A 177 13.19 24.20 1.10
CA MET A 177 14.29 23.63 1.88
C MET A 177 13.87 22.29 2.49
N LEU A 178 14.69 21.26 2.32
CA LEU A 178 14.56 19.97 3.00
C LEU A 178 15.93 19.53 3.52
N SER A 179 16.08 19.41 4.84
CA SER A 179 17.34 19.01 5.48
C SER A 179 18.54 19.85 5.01
N GLY A 180 18.38 21.17 4.94
CA GLY A 180 19.42 22.11 4.49
C GLY A 180 19.73 22.09 2.99
N LYS A 181 19.00 21.30 2.18
CA LYS A 181 19.12 21.29 0.72
C LYS A 181 17.94 21.99 0.07
N LEU A 182 18.22 22.84 -0.91
CA LEU A 182 17.21 23.52 -1.72
C LEU A 182 16.77 22.62 -2.89
N GLY A 183 15.48 22.54 -3.15
CA GLY A 183 14.94 21.65 -4.18
C GLY A 183 13.45 21.81 -4.44
N GLN A 184 12.92 20.99 -5.32
CA GLN A 184 11.50 21.01 -5.73
C GLN A 184 10.77 19.79 -5.17
N ARG A 185 9.67 20.01 -4.45
CA ARG A 185 8.72 18.94 -4.10
C ARG A 185 7.77 18.70 -5.27
N LEU A 186 7.64 17.46 -5.71
CA LEU A 186 6.57 17.03 -6.61
C LEU A 186 5.28 16.84 -5.81
N LYS A 187 4.20 17.46 -6.28
CA LYS A 187 2.87 17.41 -5.68
C LYS A 187 1.84 16.92 -6.69
N THR A 188 0.66 16.58 -6.20
CA THR A 188 -0.50 16.34 -7.05
C THR A 188 -0.97 17.66 -7.68
N GLU A 189 -1.11 17.69 -9.00
CA GLU A 189 -1.68 18.82 -9.74
C GLU A 189 -3.07 18.48 -10.29
N LYS A 190 -3.96 19.47 -10.33
CA LYS A 190 -5.33 19.34 -10.87
C LYS A 190 -5.50 20.25 -12.09
N PHE A 191 -6.11 19.69 -13.12
CA PHE A 191 -6.52 20.40 -14.33
C PHE A 191 -8.03 20.25 -14.52
N GLY A 192 -8.73 21.36 -14.77
CA GLY A 192 -10.19 21.39 -14.92
C GLY A 192 -10.94 21.35 -13.58
N LYS A 193 -12.27 21.19 -13.65
CA LYS A 193 -13.19 21.17 -12.50
C LYS A 193 -14.22 20.04 -12.66
N GLY A 194 -14.97 19.76 -11.60
CA GLY A 194 -16.04 18.75 -11.64
C GLY A 194 -15.55 17.32 -11.84
N GLU A 195 -16.38 16.51 -12.50
CA GLU A 195 -16.13 15.09 -12.77
C GLU A 195 -15.06 14.87 -13.86
N ASP A 196 -14.92 15.83 -14.78
CA ASP A 196 -13.94 15.78 -15.88
C ASP A 196 -12.53 16.27 -15.47
N LYS A 197 -12.29 16.47 -14.17
CA LYS A 197 -10.99 16.91 -13.68
C LYS A 197 -9.93 15.84 -13.98
N ILE A 198 -8.78 16.28 -14.50
CA ILE A 198 -7.61 15.43 -14.69
C ILE A 198 -6.64 15.69 -13.54
N VAL A 199 -6.19 14.59 -12.91
CA VAL A 199 -5.19 14.63 -11.85
C VAL A 199 -3.85 14.20 -12.45
N SER A 200 -2.86 15.08 -12.37
CA SER A 200 -1.49 14.81 -12.77
C SER A 200 -0.62 14.57 -11.54
N GLN A 201 0.09 13.45 -11.52
CA GLN A 201 0.89 13.01 -10.37
C GLN A 201 2.27 12.56 -10.79
N GLY A 202 3.28 13.24 -10.25
CA GLY A 202 4.68 12.94 -10.49
C GLY A 202 5.24 13.70 -11.69
N MET A 203 6.39 13.24 -12.16
CA MET A 203 7.10 13.79 -13.31
C MET A 203 7.70 12.66 -14.13
N VAL A 204 7.74 12.85 -15.45
CA VAL A 204 8.36 11.91 -16.39
C VAL A 204 9.52 12.62 -17.07
N LEU A 205 10.68 11.94 -17.14
CA LEU A 205 11.84 12.38 -17.90
C LEU A 205 12.42 11.22 -18.73
N PRO A 206 13.07 11.52 -19.88
CA PRO A 206 13.76 10.49 -20.66
C PRO A 206 14.85 9.82 -19.83
N VAL A 207 14.98 8.50 -19.94
CA VAL A 207 16.02 7.76 -19.19
C VAL A 207 17.42 8.24 -19.59
N GLN A 208 17.59 8.64 -20.84
CA GLN A 208 18.83 9.12 -21.44
C GLN A 208 19.33 10.43 -20.81
N THR A 209 18.45 11.19 -20.17
CA THR A 209 18.83 12.38 -19.38
C THR A 209 19.73 12.02 -18.18
N PHE A 210 19.77 10.73 -17.78
CA PHE A 210 20.52 10.23 -16.63
C PHE A 210 21.53 9.15 -17.06
N PRO A 211 22.72 9.53 -17.59
CA PRO A 211 23.71 8.59 -18.12
C PRO A 211 24.12 7.48 -17.14
N GLU A 212 24.17 7.78 -15.84
CA GLU A 212 24.51 6.85 -14.76
C GLU A 212 23.48 5.73 -14.55
N ILE A 213 22.24 5.94 -15.01
CA ILE A 213 21.17 4.94 -15.07
C ILE A 213 21.11 4.32 -16.46
N TRP A 214 21.14 5.16 -17.51
CA TRP A 214 21.05 4.71 -18.90
C TRP A 214 22.14 3.69 -19.24
N LYS A 215 23.40 3.93 -18.87
CA LYS A 215 24.51 2.97 -19.09
C LYS A 215 24.23 1.59 -18.50
N LYS A 216 23.60 1.52 -17.31
CA LYS A 216 23.25 0.26 -16.65
C LYS A 216 22.15 -0.49 -17.42
N ILE A 217 21.14 0.26 -17.90
CA ILE A 217 20.03 -0.30 -18.67
C ILE A 217 20.49 -0.71 -20.07
N GLU A 218 21.35 0.07 -20.70
CA GLU A 218 21.84 -0.15 -22.06
C GLU A 218 22.62 -1.46 -22.18
N VAL A 219 23.49 -1.77 -21.22
CA VAL A 219 24.22 -3.06 -21.19
C VAL A 219 23.24 -4.23 -21.16
N VAL A 220 22.24 -4.18 -20.29
CA VAL A 220 21.21 -5.23 -20.18
C VAL A 220 20.36 -5.28 -21.45
N ARG A 221 20.01 -4.12 -22.00
CA ARG A 221 19.23 -4.00 -23.23
C ARG A 221 19.97 -4.64 -24.41
N GLN A 222 21.27 -4.40 -24.54
CA GLN A 222 22.11 -5.01 -25.58
C GLN A 222 22.12 -6.52 -25.43
N PHE A 223 22.30 -7.03 -24.20
CA PHE A 223 22.27 -8.48 -23.94
C PHE A 223 20.94 -9.12 -24.31
N ILE A 224 19.81 -8.54 -23.89
CA ILE A 224 18.46 -9.05 -24.23
C ILE A 224 18.19 -8.98 -25.74
N SER A 225 18.80 -8.00 -26.42
CA SER A 225 18.63 -7.82 -27.86
C SER A 225 19.43 -8.85 -28.70
N ILE A 226 20.32 -9.64 -28.08
CA ILE A 226 21.06 -10.71 -28.74
C ILE A 226 20.21 -11.99 -28.67
N GLY A 227 19.44 -12.27 -29.72
CA GLY A 227 18.64 -13.49 -29.82
C GLY A 227 17.27 -13.28 -30.46
N THR A 228 16.29 -14.07 -30.03
CA THR A 228 14.92 -14.10 -30.58
C THR A 228 14.13 -12.80 -30.35
N MET A 229 14.59 -11.91 -29.45
CA MET A 229 13.96 -10.62 -29.14
C MET A 229 14.52 -9.45 -29.97
N LYS A 230 15.44 -9.71 -30.91
CA LYS A 230 16.09 -8.68 -31.72
C LYS A 230 15.04 -7.88 -32.50
N GLY A 231 14.95 -6.58 -32.21
CA GLY A 231 14.03 -5.65 -32.87
C GLY A 231 12.64 -5.52 -32.23
N ASP A 232 12.27 -6.38 -31.28
CA ASP A 232 11.02 -6.25 -30.52
C ASP A 232 11.20 -5.33 -29.31
N VAL A 233 11.07 -4.03 -29.54
CA VAL A 233 11.22 -3.00 -28.51
C VAL A 233 10.23 -3.20 -27.35
N SER A 234 9.03 -3.72 -27.64
CA SER A 234 7.99 -3.92 -26.62
C SER A 234 8.39 -5.02 -25.64
N LEU A 235 8.85 -6.17 -26.16
CA LEU A 235 9.30 -7.30 -25.35
C LEU A 235 10.58 -6.96 -24.58
N ILE A 236 11.50 -6.22 -25.20
CA ILE A 236 12.70 -5.70 -24.54
C ILE A 236 12.31 -4.81 -23.35
N ASN A 237 11.42 -3.84 -23.55
CA ASN A 237 10.97 -2.94 -22.50
C ASN A 237 10.24 -3.71 -21.38
N ALA A 238 9.36 -4.66 -21.73
CA ALA A 238 8.68 -5.51 -20.74
C ALA A 238 9.69 -6.30 -19.89
N THR A 239 10.74 -6.84 -20.50
CA THR A 239 11.81 -7.57 -19.81
C THR A 239 12.60 -6.65 -18.88
N LEU A 240 12.98 -5.46 -19.34
CA LEU A 240 13.64 -4.46 -18.52
C LEU A 240 12.78 -4.04 -17.31
N LEU A 241 11.47 -3.84 -17.51
CA LEU A 241 10.56 -3.52 -16.41
C LEU A 241 10.45 -4.65 -15.38
N ILE A 242 10.52 -5.92 -15.81
CA ILE A 242 10.55 -7.07 -14.91
C ILE A 242 11.86 -7.09 -14.12
N MET A 243 13.01 -6.93 -14.79
CA MET A 243 14.33 -6.97 -14.16
C MET A 243 14.56 -5.81 -13.18
N TYR A 244 14.07 -4.62 -13.50
CA TYR A 244 14.22 -3.42 -12.68
C TYR A 244 12.96 -3.07 -11.88
N ARG A 245 12.03 -4.02 -11.72
CA ARG A 245 10.74 -3.81 -11.06
C ARG A 245 10.88 -3.27 -9.64
N ASP A 246 11.83 -3.81 -8.89
CA ASP A 246 12.01 -3.44 -7.48
C ASP A 246 13.13 -2.40 -7.31
N LYS A 247 13.74 -1.95 -8.42
CA LYS A 247 14.78 -0.93 -8.38
C LYS A 247 14.18 0.45 -8.13
N ASN A 248 14.68 1.10 -7.08
CA ASN A 248 14.51 2.52 -6.82
C ASN A 248 15.78 3.28 -7.23
N TRP A 249 15.64 4.27 -8.11
CA TRP A 249 16.74 5.10 -8.58
C TRP A 249 16.90 6.42 -7.81
N ALA A 250 16.16 6.62 -6.72
CA ALA A 250 16.17 7.89 -6.00
C ALA A 250 17.55 8.25 -5.43
N GLU A 251 18.23 7.27 -4.82
CA GLU A 251 19.52 7.47 -4.15
C GLU A 251 20.60 7.95 -5.12
N ILE A 252 20.75 7.29 -6.27
CA ILE A 252 21.75 7.66 -7.29
C ILE A 252 21.50 9.06 -7.85
N LEU A 253 20.25 9.54 -7.83
CA LEU A 253 19.87 10.88 -8.29
C LEU A 253 19.79 11.92 -7.16
N GLY A 254 20.09 11.55 -5.92
CA GLY A 254 19.93 12.42 -4.76
C GLY A 254 18.48 12.82 -4.46
N VAL A 255 17.49 12.13 -5.04
CA VAL A 255 16.06 12.36 -4.80
C VAL A 255 15.70 11.82 -3.43
N LYS A 256 15.02 12.64 -2.64
CA LYS A 256 14.56 12.29 -1.28
C LYS A 256 13.04 12.23 -1.23
N LYS A 257 12.49 11.60 -0.20
CA LYS A 257 11.06 11.75 0.11
C LYS A 257 10.85 13.06 0.86
N TRP A 258 9.87 13.85 0.43
CA TRP A 258 9.32 14.92 1.23
C TRP A 258 8.42 14.33 2.31
N GLU A 259 8.67 14.69 3.56
CA GLU A 259 7.79 14.36 4.67
C GLU A 259 7.46 15.66 5.40
N GLU A 260 6.17 15.87 5.66
CA GLU A 260 5.70 16.92 6.55
C GLU A 260 6.03 16.51 7.97
N THR A 261 7.30 16.65 8.36
CA THR A 261 7.66 16.48 9.76
C THR A 261 7.46 17.82 10.45
N ALA A 262 6.67 17.81 11.52
CA ALA A 262 6.70 18.85 12.54
C ALA A 262 8.18 19.17 12.84
N ALA A 263 8.49 20.47 12.91
CA ALA A 263 9.86 21.00 13.05
C ALA A 263 10.72 20.06 13.89
N GLN A 264 11.53 19.23 13.22
CA GLN A 264 12.50 18.43 13.95
C GLN A 264 13.52 19.42 14.49
N PRO A 265 13.76 19.45 15.81
CA PRO A 265 14.82 20.27 16.37
C PRO A 265 16.12 20.00 15.62
N GLN A 266 16.82 21.08 15.27
CA GLN A 266 18.17 20.99 14.71
C GLN A 266 19.02 20.07 15.59
N GLN A 267 19.69 19.10 14.96
CA GLN A 267 20.73 18.23 15.54
C GLN A 267 20.36 17.65 16.93
N GLN A 268 19.54 16.60 16.93
CA GLN A 268 19.26 15.85 18.15
C GLN A 268 20.48 14.97 18.52
N PRO A 269 20.92 14.97 19.79
CA PRO A 269 22.03 14.13 20.25
C PRO A 269 21.75 12.64 19.97
N GLU A 270 22.79 11.86 19.66
CA GLU A 270 22.70 10.42 19.32
C GLU A 270 22.04 9.54 20.40
N HIS A 271 21.81 10.07 21.60
CA HIS A 271 21.34 9.34 22.78
C HIS A 271 19.80 9.16 22.86
N GLN A 272 19.03 9.66 21.87
CA GLN A 272 17.56 9.67 21.92
C GLN A 272 16.86 8.46 21.25
N ARG A 273 17.59 7.58 20.54
CA ARG A 273 17.04 6.38 19.89
C ARG A 273 17.91 5.16 20.18
N LEU A 274 17.32 3.97 20.20
CA LEU A 274 18.06 2.71 20.35
C LEU A 274 18.75 2.31 19.04
N GLY A 275 18.20 2.72 17.90
CA GLY A 275 18.77 2.43 16.59
C GLY A 275 17.78 2.72 15.47
N MET A 276 18.07 2.16 14.29
CA MET A 276 17.10 2.16 13.20
C MET A 276 15.94 1.23 13.52
N TYR A 277 14.83 1.40 12.79
CA TYR A 277 13.76 0.41 12.81
C TYR A 277 14.33 -0.99 12.53
N PRO A 278 14.06 -2.00 13.38
CA PRO A 278 14.66 -3.33 13.29
C PRO A 278 14.00 -4.16 12.16
N GLY A 279 14.20 -3.71 10.92
CA GLY A 279 13.57 -4.25 9.71
C GLY A 279 13.99 -5.68 9.37
N GLU A 280 15.09 -6.16 9.95
CA GLU A 280 15.56 -7.55 9.83
C GLU A 280 14.77 -8.51 10.74
N VAL A 281 14.17 -8.00 11.83
CA VAL A 281 13.39 -8.80 12.78
C VAL A 281 11.92 -8.83 12.39
N PHE A 282 11.36 -7.69 12.01
CA PHE A 282 9.98 -7.58 11.56
C PHE A 282 9.81 -6.57 10.44
N ARG A 283 8.87 -6.85 9.54
CA ARG A 283 8.64 -6.03 8.33
C ARG A 283 8.14 -4.63 8.68
N ARG A 284 8.55 -3.64 7.89
CA ARG A 284 8.03 -2.26 7.95
C ARG A 284 6.53 -2.17 7.69
N THR A 285 5.94 -1.04 8.05
CA THR A 285 4.50 -0.75 7.94
C THR A 285 4.07 -0.32 6.54
N ASP A 286 5.03 0.08 5.70
CA ASP A 286 4.70 0.69 4.44
C ASP A 286 4.00 -0.28 3.48
N VAL A 287 3.10 0.26 2.64
CA VAL A 287 2.41 -0.48 1.59
C VAL A 287 2.48 0.26 0.26
N SER A 288 2.61 -0.49 -0.85
CA SER A 288 2.64 0.07 -2.21
C SER A 288 1.31 0.72 -2.57
N ARG A 289 1.34 1.73 -3.45
CA ARG A 289 0.11 2.31 -3.97
C ARG A 289 -0.52 1.40 -5.03
N VAL A 290 -1.83 1.51 -5.24
CA VAL A 290 -2.55 0.70 -6.23
C VAL A 290 -2.03 0.92 -7.65
N GLU A 291 -1.54 2.12 -7.94
CA GLU A 291 -0.93 2.48 -9.22
C GLU A 291 0.34 1.66 -9.53
N ASP A 292 1.01 1.14 -8.49
CA ASP A 292 2.16 0.24 -8.60
C ASP A 292 1.76 -1.25 -8.68
N CYS A 293 0.46 -1.51 -8.81
CA CYS A 293 -0.12 -2.84 -8.96
C CYS A 293 -0.76 -3.02 -10.36
N PRO A 294 -0.02 -2.86 -11.48
CA PRO A 294 -0.58 -2.82 -12.84
C PRO A 294 -1.35 -4.10 -13.24
N ASN A 295 -1.01 -5.22 -12.61
CA ASN A 295 -1.61 -6.51 -12.93
C ASN A 295 -2.88 -6.83 -12.13
N LEU A 296 -3.31 -5.95 -11.20
CA LEU A 296 -4.34 -6.24 -10.20
C LEU A 296 -5.67 -6.67 -10.81
N PHE A 297 -6.03 -6.11 -11.97
CA PHE A 297 -7.28 -6.41 -12.68
C PHE A 297 -7.09 -7.21 -13.98
N THR A 298 -5.85 -7.56 -14.35
CA THR A 298 -5.57 -8.31 -15.59
C THR A 298 -5.30 -9.79 -15.35
N LYS A 299 -4.76 -10.16 -14.17
CA LYS A 299 -4.45 -11.56 -13.85
C LYS A 299 -5.60 -12.23 -13.10
N ARG A 300 -6.19 -13.26 -13.73
CA ARG A 300 -7.31 -14.06 -13.18
C ARG A 300 -7.10 -14.58 -11.76
N LYS A 301 -5.85 -14.86 -11.36
CA LYS A 301 -5.54 -15.33 -9.99
C LYS A 301 -5.99 -14.37 -8.89
N TYR A 302 -6.21 -13.10 -9.20
CA TYR A 302 -6.65 -12.10 -8.23
C TYR A 302 -8.16 -12.06 -8.03
N ASN A 303 -8.94 -12.57 -9.00
CA ASN A 303 -10.41 -12.48 -8.99
C ASN A 303 -11.05 -13.23 -7.82
N ARG A 304 -10.38 -14.27 -7.31
CA ARG A 304 -10.89 -15.08 -6.20
C ARG A 304 -10.51 -14.57 -4.82
N LEU A 305 -9.56 -13.65 -4.73
CA LEU A 305 -8.93 -13.28 -3.47
C LEU A 305 -9.79 -12.29 -2.70
N ILE A 306 -9.84 -12.50 -1.39
CA ILE A 306 -10.58 -11.66 -0.46
C ILE A 306 -9.60 -10.73 0.24
N TYR A 307 -9.98 -9.44 0.30
CA TYR A 307 -9.24 -8.39 0.96
C TYR A 307 -10.07 -7.81 2.10
N GLN A 308 -9.44 -7.57 3.25
CA GLN A 308 -9.97 -6.60 4.22
C GLN A 308 -9.79 -5.20 3.62
N GLU A 309 -10.87 -4.44 3.55
CA GLU A 309 -10.86 -3.01 3.23
C GLU A 309 -10.92 -2.22 4.54
N SER A 310 -9.94 -1.35 4.79
CA SER A 310 -9.92 -0.46 5.95
C SER A 310 -9.59 0.97 5.55
N VAL A 311 -10.00 1.92 6.38
CA VAL A 311 -9.61 3.33 6.24
C VAL A 311 -8.10 3.46 6.42
N LYS A 312 -7.48 4.27 5.56
CA LYS A 312 -6.11 4.76 5.78
C LYS A 312 -6.21 6.01 6.64
N MET A 313 -5.82 5.90 7.90
CA MET A 313 -5.74 7.05 8.80
C MET A 313 -4.47 7.86 8.51
N ASP A 314 -4.58 9.18 8.69
CA ASP A 314 -3.50 10.15 8.50
C ASP A 314 -2.88 10.51 9.86
N GLY A 315 -1.86 9.75 10.24
CA GLY A 315 -1.13 9.97 11.47
C GLY A 315 0.37 9.75 11.30
N ALA A 316 0.98 9.20 12.35
CA ALA A 316 2.35 8.75 12.33
C ALA A 316 2.39 7.25 12.63
N ALA A 317 3.01 6.47 11.76
CA ALA A 317 3.20 5.04 11.98
C ALA A 317 3.91 4.77 13.33
N MET A 318 3.32 3.85 14.09
CA MET A 318 3.80 3.37 15.38
C MET A 318 3.82 1.84 15.35
N VAL A 319 4.91 1.25 15.84
CA VAL A 319 5.05 -0.20 15.98
C VAL A 319 5.44 -0.51 17.40
N VAL A 320 4.74 -1.45 18.04
CA VAL A 320 5.07 -1.95 19.38
C VAL A 320 5.42 -3.42 19.24
N TYR A 321 6.54 -3.86 19.80
CA TYR A 321 6.99 -5.25 19.69
C TYR A 321 7.32 -5.87 21.04
N PHE A 322 7.22 -7.19 21.08
CA PHE A 322 7.76 -8.01 22.16
C PHE A 322 8.50 -9.20 21.58
N VAL A 323 9.72 -9.44 22.05
CA VAL A 323 10.56 -10.59 21.68
C VAL A 323 11.10 -11.23 22.94
N LYS A 324 10.80 -12.50 23.14
CA LYS A 324 11.26 -13.33 24.25
C LYS A 324 12.79 -13.46 24.22
N LYS A 325 13.42 -13.53 25.40
CA LYS A 325 14.87 -13.79 25.53
C LYS A 325 15.31 -15.10 24.86
N THR A 326 14.41 -16.07 24.78
CA THR A 326 14.65 -17.37 24.15
C THR A 326 14.43 -17.39 22.63
N SER A 327 14.02 -16.27 22.03
CA SER A 327 13.84 -16.17 20.58
C SER A 327 15.19 -16.08 19.88
N SER A 328 15.32 -16.78 18.74
CA SER A 328 16.47 -16.62 17.83
C SER A 328 16.61 -15.21 17.27
N HIS A 329 15.57 -14.38 17.37
CA HIS A 329 15.57 -12.99 16.91
C HIS A 329 15.98 -11.97 17.98
N PHE A 330 16.17 -12.40 19.24
CA PHE A 330 16.43 -11.49 20.35
C PHE A 330 17.73 -10.69 20.15
N ASP A 331 18.80 -11.37 19.74
CA ASP A 331 20.12 -10.77 19.52
C ASP A 331 20.21 -9.93 18.23
N SER A 332 19.19 -10.02 17.37
CA SER A 332 19.08 -9.20 16.14
C SER A 332 18.43 -7.84 16.41
N LEU A 333 17.98 -7.57 17.63
CA LEU A 333 17.45 -6.26 18.02
C LEU A 333 18.58 -5.25 18.24
N ASN A 334 18.28 -3.96 18.11
CA ASN A 334 19.27 -2.90 18.32
C ASN A 334 19.91 -3.01 19.72
N PRO A 335 21.22 -2.78 19.87
CA PRO A 335 21.86 -2.83 21.19
C PRO A 335 21.20 -1.85 22.17
N LEU A 336 21.19 -2.23 23.45
CA LEU A 336 20.68 -1.38 24.52
C LEU A 336 21.83 -0.57 25.14
N PRO A 337 21.61 0.71 25.49
CA PRO A 337 22.57 1.48 26.29
C PRO A 337 22.61 0.98 27.74
N ASP A 338 23.61 1.42 28.52
CA ASP A 338 23.78 1.04 29.93
C ASP A 338 22.55 1.36 30.78
N LYS A 339 21.84 2.45 30.46
CA LYS A 339 20.61 2.86 31.12
C LYS A 339 19.43 2.81 30.16
N VAL A 340 18.49 1.92 30.44
CA VAL A 340 17.22 1.78 29.72
C VAL A 340 16.03 2.06 30.63
N GLY A 341 14.87 2.34 30.04
CA GLY A 341 13.65 2.48 30.80
C GLY A 341 13.16 1.13 31.36
N PRO A 342 12.36 1.16 32.44
CA PRO A 342 11.96 -0.04 33.17
C PRO A 342 11.08 -0.99 32.35
N ASN A 343 10.46 -0.53 31.26
CA ASN A 343 9.60 -1.34 30.41
C ASN A 343 10.32 -1.89 29.18
N THR A 344 11.57 -1.51 28.95
CA THR A 344 12.32 -1.92 27.76
C THR A 344 12.79 -3.38 27.85
N LEU A 345 13.43 -3.76 28.97
CA LEU A 345 13.91 -5.13 29.20
C LEU A 345 13.15 -5.77 30.36
N LEU A 346 12.19 -6.62 30.03
CA LEU A 346 11.36 -7.35 30.99
C LEU A 346 12.01 -8.68 31.37
N GLU A 347 11.46 -9.36 32.39
CA GLU A 347 11.96 -10.65 32.86
C GLU A 347 12.02 -11.69 31.73
N THR A 348 10.96 -11.78 30.92
CA THR A 348 10.77 -12.81 29.90
C THR A 348 11.24 -12.41 28.50
N GLY A 349 11.51 -11.12 28.25
CA GLY A 349 11.77 -10.61 26.91
C GLY A 349 12.01 -9.11 26.86
N ARG A 350 12.18 -8.60 25.64
CA ARG A 350 12.33 -7.19 25.34
C ARG A 350 11.04 -6.66 24.75
N PHE A 351 10.58 -5.55 25.29
CA PHE A 351 9.50 -4.75 24.74
C PHE A 351 10.09 -3.48 24.13
N GLY A 352 9.54 -3.05 23.01
CA GLY A 352 10.00 -1.81 22.37
C GLY A 352 8.92 -1.13 21.57
N VAL A 353 9.16 0.15 21.31
CA VAL A 353 8.27 1.02 20.55
C VAL A 353 9.08 1.69 19.45
N CYS A 354 8.58 1.67 18.23
CA CYS A 354 9.23 2.25 17.06
C CYS A 354 8.33 3.27 16.39
N SER A 355 8.94 4.29 15.78
CA SER A 355 8.32 4.97 14.64
C SER A 355 8.52 4.13 13.37
N ASN A 356 8.15 4.64 12.19
CA ASN A 356 8.51 3.99 10.92
C ASN A 356 10.02 4.02 10.60
N LYS A 357 10.84 4.78 11.34
CA LYS A 357 12.26 4.98 11.02
C LYS A 357 13.21 4.44 12.07
N VAL A 358 12.86 4.56 13.35
CA VAL A 358 13.77 4.33 14.46
C VAL A 358 13.11 3.52 15.57
N ASP A 359 13.93 2.75 16.27
CA ASP A 359 13.58 2.14 17.54
C ASP A 359 13.75 3.18 18.65
N LYS A 360 12.67 3.50 19.36
CA LYS A 360 12.62 4.63 20.29
C LYS A 360 13.13 4.23 21.67
N ASN A 361 13.90 5.11 22.30
CA ASN A 361 14.30 4.93 23.69
C ASN A 361 13.16 5.37 24.61
N GLU A 362 12.78 4.55 25.59
CA GLU A 362 11.76 4.88 26.60
C GLU A 362 12.11 6.15 27.38
N LEU A 363 13.40 6.38 27.62
CA LEU A 363 13.91 7.54 28.35
C LEU A 363 14.13 8.78 27.46
N GLU A 364 13.68 8.76 26.20
CA GLU A 364 13.76 9.92 25.30
C GLU A 364 13.00 11.11 25.90
N VAL A 365 13.71 12.22 26.17
CA VAL A 365 13.09 13.47 26.61
C VAL A 365 12.31 14.08 25.45
N GLN A 366 11.00 14.18 25.63
CA GLN A 366 10.08 14.70 24.63
C GLN A 366 9.76 16.18 24.87
N GLY A 367 9.75 16.98 23.79
CA GLY A 367 9.26 18.36 23.82
C GLY A 367 7.73 18.46 23.83
N PRO A 368 7.17 19.65 24.03
CA PRO A 368 5.72 19.87 24.18
C PRO A 368 4.86 19.52 22.95
N ALA A 369 5.46 19.35 21.77
CA ALA A 369 4.79 18.94 20.53
C ALA A 369 5.27 17.56 20.02
N ALA A 370 5.83 16.73 20.90
CA ALA A 370 6.35 15.43 20.53
C ALA A 370 5.22 14.41 20.26
N PHE A 371 5.56 13.39 19.48
CA PHE A 371 4.69 12.24 19.25
C PHE A 371 4.84 11.28 20.44
N LYS A 372 3.72 11.01 21.12
CA LYS A 372 3.60 10.31 22.40
C LYS A 372 3.68 8.78 22.28
N TYR A 373 4.66 8.27 21.52
CA TYR A 373 4.80 6.84 21.22
C TYR A 373 4.83 5.94 22.47
N TRP A 374 5.81 6.15 23.36
CA TRP A 374 5.95 5.37 24.58
C TRP A 374 4.80 5.62 25.57
N GLU A 375 4.40 6.88 25.77
CA GLU A 375 3.27 7.23 26.64
C GLU A 375 1.98 6.49 26.23
N THR A 376 1.66 6.47 24.93
CA THR A 376 0.49 5.74 24.43
C THR A 376 0.63 4.23 24.64
N ALA A 377 1.82 3.65 24.41
CA ALA A 377 2.06 2.22 24.65
C ALA A 377 1.89 1.83 26.13
N LEU A 378 2.36 2.68 27.05
CA LEU A 378 2.22 2.49 28.50
C LEU A 378 0.76 2.68 28.95
N ARG A 379 0.04 3.64 28.38
CA ARG A 379 -1.40 3.87 28.66
C ARG A 379 -2.25 2.65 28.36
N TYR A 380 -1.89 1.88 27.33
CA TYR A 380 -2.55 0.61 26.99
C TYR A 380 -2.03 -0.60 27.76
N ASP A 381 -1.06 -0.44 28.67
CA ASP A 381 -0.40 -1.52 29.42
C ASP A 381 0.20 -2.61 28.51
N LEU A 382 0.75 -2.21 27.37
CA LEU A 382 1.30 -3.14 26.39
C LEU A 382 2.52 -3.94 26.87
N PRO A 383 3.45 -3.41 27.70
CA PRO A 383 4.54 -4.22 28.24
C PRO A 383 4.04 -5.45 29.00
N ALA A 384 3.07 -5.26 29.90
CA ALA A 384 2.52 -6.36 30.70
C ALA A 384 1.66 -7.31 29.87
N LYS A 385 0.83 -6.79 28.97
CA LYS A 385 -0.01 -7.62 28.08
C LYS A 385 0.82 -8.48 27.13
N LEU A 386 1.82 -7.90 26.45
CA LEU A 386 2.61 -8.62 25.45
C LEU A 386 3.58 -9.63 26.08
N SER A 387 4.13 -9.34 27.27
CA SER A 387 4.99 -10.29 27.98
C SER A 387 4.25 -11.56 28.43
N LYS A 388 2.93 -11.48 28.63
CA LYS A 388 2.06 -12.61 28.99
C LYS A 388 1.44 -13.33 27.79
N LEU A 389 1.52 -12.74 26.59
CA LEU A 389 0.91 -13.29 25.37
C LEU A 389 1.61 -14.59 24.89
N GLY A 390 2.86 -14.81 25.31
CA GLY A 390 3.65 -15.99 24.92
C GLY A 390 4.16 -15.99 23.48
N ARG A 391 3.96 -14.90 22.72
CA ARG A 391 4.30 -14.75 21.29
C ARG A 391 5.39 -13.71 21.07
N ASN A 392 6.27 -13.95 20.10
CA ASN A 392 7.13 -12.90 19.54
C ASN A 392 6.34 -12.16 18.46
N ILE A 393 6.00 -10.91 18.70
CA ILE A 393 5.02 -10.18 17.88
C ILE A 393 5.41 -8.71 17.73
N ALA A 394 5.10 -8.13 16.56
CA ALA A 394 5.10 -6.69 16.34
C ALA A 394 3.70 -6.23 15.94
N ILE A 395 3.08 -5.36 16.75
CA ILE A 395 1.79 -4.72 16.49
C ILE A 395 2.05 -3.40 15.76
N GLN A 396 1.42 -3.24 14.60
CA GLN A 396 1.56 -2.07 13.74
C GLN A 396 0.25 -1.29 13.71
N GLY A 397 0.36 0.01 13.91
CA GLY A 397 -0.78 0.91 13.88
C GLY A 397 -0.38 2.34 13.55
N GLU A 398 -1.39 3.19 13.49
CA GLU A 398 -1.25 4.62 13.26
C GLU A 398 -1.45 5.35 14.61
N LEU A 399 -0.48 6.16 15.00
CA LEU A 399 -0.63 7.12 16.10
C LEU A 399 -1.25 8.39 15.53
N CYS A 400 -2.45 8.72 15.97
CA CYS A 400 -3.20 9.88 15.48
C CYS A 400 -3.51 10.82 16.64
N GLY A 401 -3.50 12.12 16.36
CA GLY A 401 -4.07 13.12 17.25
C GLY A 401 -3.32 14.44 17.25
N ASP A 402 -3.34 15.13 18.38
CA ASP A 402 -2.80 16.47 18.50
C ASP A 402 -1.32 16.54 18.11
N SER A 403 -0.91 17.62 17.44
CA SER A 403 0.42 17.83 16.85
C SER A 403 0.86 16.84 15.76
N ILE A 404 0.02 15.86 15.39
CA ILE A 404 0.30 14.89 14.31
C ILE A 404 -0.56 15.23 13.10
N GLN A 405 0.07 15.50 11.96
CA GLN A 405 -0.61 15.70 10.66
C GLN A 405 -1.77 16.70 10.70
N ASN A 406 -1.60 17.82 11.42
CA ASN A 406 -2.64 18.82 11.65
C ASN A 406 -3.93 18.25 12.27
N ASN A 407 -3.84 17.11 12.94
CA ASN A 407 -4.95 16.40 13.58
C ASN A 407 -6.16 16.25 12.65
N ARG A 408 -5.93 15.85 11.39
CA ARG A 408 -7.00 15.66 10.38
C ARG A 408 -8.02 14.59 10.79
N GLU A 409 -7.63 13.67 11.68
CA GLU A 409 -8.49 12.65 12.29
C GLU A 409 -9.37 13.19 13.44
N ARG A 410 -9.18 14.46 13.85
CA ARG A 410 -10.02 15.18 14.82
C ARG A 410 -10.10 14.50 16.19
N ILE A 411 -8.99 13.93 16.64
CA ILE A 411 -8.84 13.45 18.02
C ILE A 411 -8.87 14.67 18.96
N PRO A 412 -9.39 14.58 20.19
CA PRO A 412 -9.43 15.75 21.09
C PRO A 412 -8.05 16.40 21.29
N ASN A 413 -8.04 17.72 21.47
CA ASN A 413 -6.79 18.48 21.67
C ASN A 413 -6.02 17.97 22.90
N GLY A 414 -4.69 17.89 22.81
CA GLY A 414 -3.82 17.31 23.83
C GLY A 414 -3.75 15.78 23.85
N GLU A 415 -4.60 15.10 23.07
CA GLU A 415 -4.68 13.64 23.05
C GLU A 415 -4.07 13.05 21.77
N GLN A 416 -3.44 11.89 21.93
CA GLN A 416 -2.97 11.03 20.85
C GLN A 416 -3.34 9.59 21.17
N ASP A 417 -3.71 8.83 20.15
CA ASP A 417 -4.21 7.46 20.30
C ASP A 417 -3.72 6.54 19.18
N PHE A 418 -3.68 5.24 19.46
CA PHE A 418 -3.08 4.22 18.61
C PHE A 418 -4.15 3.33 17.97
N PHE A 419 -4.16 3.28 16.64
CA PHE A 419 -5.11 2.52 15.84
C PHE A 419 -4.40 1.39 15.09
N VAL A 420 -4.56 0.16 15.56
CA VAL A 420 -3.95 -1.04 14.98
C VAL A 420 -4.46 -1.26 13.55
N PHE A 421 -3.55 -1.60 12.63
CA PHE A 421 -3.91 -2.03 11.28
C PHE A 421 -3.27 -3.37 10.86
N ALA A 422 -2.21 -3.82 11.53
CA ALA A 422 -1.58 -5.11 11.23
C ALA A 422 -0.82 -5.64 12.44
N MET A 423 -0.57 -6.94 12.44
CA MET A 423 0.38 -7.56 13.37
C MET A 423 1.29 -8.51 12.60
N PHE A 424 2.55 -8.58 13.00
CA PHE A 424 3.57 -9.42 12.39
C PHE A 424 4.00 -10.51 13.38
N ASP A 425 3.87 -11.77 12.97
CA ASP A 425 4.36 -12.92 13.71
C ASP A 425 5.86 -13.06 13.42
N ILE A 426 6.68 -12.72 14.41
CA ILE A 426 8.14 -12.64 14.26
C ILE A 426 8.72 -14.03 14.03
N ASP A 427 8.22 -15.05 14.73
CA ASP A 427 8.73 -16.42 14.58
C ASP A 427 8.40 -17.00 13.20
N LYS A 428 7.20 -16.71 12.67
CA LYS A 428 6.77 -17.19 11.34
C LYS A 428 7.17 -16.26 10.19
N GLN A 429 7.83 -15.15 10.48
CA GLN A 429 8.25 -14.12 9.52
C GLN A 429 7.14 -13.72 8.53
N ARG A 430 5.90 -13.60 9.03
CA ARG A 430 4.74 -13.26 8.20
C ARG A 430 3.72 -12.41 8.96
N PHE A 431 2.95 -11.64 8.20
CA PHE A 431 1.82 -10.93 8.78
C PHE A 431 0.71 -11.90 9.19
N ILE A 432 0.08 -11.59 10.32
CA ILE A 432 -1.08 -12.31 10.84
C ILE A 432 -2.29 -12.02 9.95
N ASN A 433 -3.19 -13.01 9.84
CA ASN A 433 -4.42 -12.86 9.06
C ASN A 433 -5.24 -11.66 9.57
N PRO A 434 -5.74 -10.76 8.71
CA PRO A 434 -6.47 -9.57 9.14
C PRO A 434 -7.65 -9.83 10.10
N ARG A 435 -8.37 -10.95 9.97
CA ARG A 435 -9.45 -11.32 10.91
C ARG A 435 -8.94 -11.68 12.30
N GLU A 436 -7.77 -12.32 12.37
CA GLU A 436 -7.11 -12.62 13.64
C GLU A 436 -6.56 -11.34 14.27
N VAL A 437 -6.03 -10.40 13.47
CA VAL A 437 -5.58 -9.09 13.95
C VAL A 437 -6.71 -8.31 14.63
N GLU A 438 -7.91 -8.29 14.04
CA GLU A 438 -9.08 -7.63 14.66
C GLU A 438 -9.42 -8.23 16.01
N ARG A 439 -9.53 -9.57 16.10
CA ARG A 439 -9.79 -10.26 17.38
C ARG A 439 -8.70 -10.01 18.41
N MET A 440 -7.43 -10.10 18.01
CA MET A 440 -6.31 -9.85 18.91
C MET A 440 -6.28 -8.39 19.39
N ALA A 441 -6.66 -7.43 18.55
CA ALA A 441 -6.75 -6.03 18.97
C ALA A 441 -7.86 -5.86 20.02
N GLU A 442 -9.02 -6.48 19.81
CA GLU A 442 -10.13 -6.50 20.78
C GLU A 442 -9.71 -7.15 22.11
N ASP A 443 -9.10 -8.34 22.07
CA ASP A 443 -8.62 -9.08 23.25
C ASP A 443 -7.57 -8.27 24.05
N LEU A 444 -6.76 -7.45 23.37
CA LEU A 444 -5.76 -6.57 23.99
C LEU A 444 -6.35 -5.22 24.45
N GLY A 445 -7.63 -4.95 24.16
CA GLY A 445 -8.27 -3.66 24.43
C GLY A 445 -7.69 -2.51 23.60
N LEU A 446 -7.21 -2.80 22.39
CA LEU A 446 -6.63 -1.84 21.45
C LEU A 446 -7.68 -1.37 20.44
N LYS A 447 -7.64 -0.08 20.10
CA LYS A 447 -8.41 0.43 18.95
C LYS A 447 -7.84 -0.11 17.66
N HIS A 448 -8.71 -0.42 16.71
CA HIS A 448 -8.35 -0.82 15.36
C HIS A 448 -8.76 0.29 14.38
N VAL A 449 -8.04 0.44 13.28
CA VAL A 449 -8.48 1.33 12.17
C VAL A 449 -9.88 0.91 11.70
N PRO A 450 -10.73 1.84 11.21
CA PRO A 450 -12.06 1.47 10.73
C PRO A 450 -11.98 0.40 9.62
N VAL A 451 -12.57 -0.78 9.88
CA VAL A 451 -12.72 -1.85 8.89
C VAL A 451 -14.06 -1.67 8.20
N LEU A 452 -14.03 -1.52 6.88
CA LEU A 452 -15.22 -1.29 6.06
C LEU A 452 -15.84 -2.60 5.55
N GLY A 453 -15.09 -3.70 5.59
CA GLY A 453 -15.57 -5.03 5.27
C GLY A 453 -14.53 -5.91 4.57
N TYR A 454 -15.03 -7.03 4.05
CA TYR A 454 -14.25 -8.04 3.35
C TYR A 454 -14.80 -8.23 1.94
N VAL A 455 -13.97 -7.98 0.94
CA VAL A 455 -14.42 -7.86 -0.46
C VAL A 455 -13.50 -8.61 -1.40
N LYS A 456 -14.04 -9.16 -2.49
CA LYS A 456 -13.23 -9.42 -3.69
C LYS A 456 -13.14 -8.11 -4.46
N LEU A 457 -11.96 -7.81 -5.00
CA LEU A 457 -11.75 -6.55 -5.71
C LEU A 457 -12.64 -6.45 -6.96
N THR A 458 -12.89 -7.56 -7.64
CA THR A 458 -13.76 -7.63 -8.83
C THR A 458 -15.22 -7.32 -8.53
N ASP A 459 -15.66 -7.46 -7.28
CA ASP A 459 -17.04 -7.17 -6.88
C ASP A 459 -17.26 -5.66 -6.70
N ILE A 460 -16.18 -4.89 -6.51
CA ILE A 460 -16.24 -3.46 -6.20
C ILE A 460 -15.54 -2.56 -7.21
N ALA A 461 -14.76 -3.13 -8.13
CA ALA A 461 -13.96 -2.39 -9.10
C ALA A 461 -13.57 -3.26 -10.31
N THR A 462 -13.45 -2.62 -11.47
CA THR A 462 -12.93 -3.24 -12.70
C THR A 462 -11.55 -2.67 -13.09
N SER A 463 -11.17 -1.56 -12.47
CA SER A 463 -9.94 -0.83 -12.77
C SER A 463 -9.36 -0.15 -11.52
N HIS A 464 -8.10 0.31 -11.60
CA HIS A 464 -7.53 1.20 -10.58
C HIS A 464 -8.34 2.49 -10.42
N GLY A 465 -8.94 2.99 -11.51
CA GLY A 465 -9.78 4.18 -11.51
C GLY A 465 -11.00 4.04 -10.60
N ASP A 466 -11.64 2.87 -10.60
CA ASP A 466 -12.80 2.60 -9.75
C ASP A 466 -12.42 2.57 -8.26
N LEU A 467 -11.27 1.97 -7.93
CA LEU A 467 -10.74 2.00 -6.57
C LEU A 467 -10.41 3.43 -6.13
N LYS A 468 -9.80 4.26 -6.99
CA LYS A 468 -9.53 5.68 -6.69
C LYS A 468 -10.82 6.47 -6.46
N LYS A 469 -11.87 6.23 -7.26
CA LYS A 469 -13.21 6.82 -7.05
C LYS A 469 -13.81 6.35 -5.71
N ARG A 470 -13.65 5.08 -5.36
CA ARG A 470 -14.10 4.52 -4.08
C ARG A 470 -13.41 5.20 -2.90
N ALA A 471 -12.09 5.35 -2.93
CA ALA A 471 -11.34 6.05 -1.89
C ALA A 471 -11.79 7.51 -1.74
N ALA A 472 -12.00 8.22 -2.86
CA ALA A 472 -12.51 9.60 -2.82
C ALA A 472 -13.89 9.74 -2.18
N LYS A 473 -14.76 8.71 -2.28
CA LYS A 473 -16.10 8.71 -1.67
C LYS A 473 -16.09 8.43 -0.16
N LYS A 474 -15.07 7.75 0.36
CA LYS A 474 -15.04 7.27 1.76
C LYS A 474 -14.56 8.31 2.78
N LYS A 475 -14.17 9.51 2.33
CA LYS A 475 -13.55 10.59 3.15
C LYS A 475 -12.26 10.11 3.86
N GLY A 476 -11.41 11.03 4.30
CA GLY A 476 -10.08 10.70 4.82
C GLY A 476 -9.03 10.44 3.74
N GLU A 477 -7.81 10.06 4.17
CA GLU A 477 -6.63 9.97 3.29
C GLU A 477 -6.81 8.93 2.18
N GLY A 478 -7.47 7.81 2.49
CA GLY A 478 -7.73 6.78 1.52
C GLY A 478 -8.11 5.45 2.15
N LEU A 479 -7.78 4.37 1.45
CA LEU A 479 -8.11 3.00 1.81
C LEU A 479 -6.86 2.13 1.80
N VAL A 480 -6.85 1.09 2.64
CA VAL A 480 -5.86 0.01 2.61
C VAL A 480 -6.58 -1.31 2.39
N PHE A 481 -6.05 -2.10 1.45
CA PHE A 481 -6.55 -3.44 1.14
C PHE A 481 -5.51 -4.46 1.57
N LYS A 482 -5.90 -5.44 2.40
CA LYS A 482 -5.02 -6.51 2.90
C LYS A 482 -5.60 -7.88 2.56
N CYS A 483 -4.89 -8.64 1.72
CA CYS A 483 -5.29 -9.97 1.27
C CYS A 483 -5.29 -10.96 2.43
N LEU A 484 -6.36 -11.75 2.55
CA LEU A 484 -6.49 -12.78 3.59
C LEU A 484 -5.60 -14.01 3.36
N GLU A 485 -5.29 -14.32 2.10
CA GLU A 485 -4.64 -15.59 1.74
C GLU A 485 -3.11 -15.50 1.71
N ASP A 486 -2.56 -14.45 1.12
CA ASP A 486 -1.12 -14.38 0.79
C ASP A 486 -0.42 -13.13 1.33
N GLY A 487 -1.07 -12.38 2.22
CA GLY A 487 -0.49 -11.24 2.92
C GLY A 487 -0.23 -9.99 2.08
N ARG A 488 -0.50 -10.06 0.76
CA ARG A 488 -0.38 -8.91 -0.15
C ARG A 488 -1.26 -7.76 0.30
N ARG A 489 -0.76 -6.54 0.11
CA ARG A 489 -1.42 -5.33 0.54
C ARG A 489 -1.08 -4.17 -0.36
N PHE A 490 -2.01 -3.24 -0.49
CA PHE A 490 -1.81 -1.99 -1.20
C PHE A 490 -2.71 -0.91 -0.63
N LYS A 491 -2.34 0.35 -0.84
CA LYS A 491 -3.16 1.51 -0.49
C LYS A 491 -3.71 2.19 -1.73
N VAL A 492 -4.88 2.79 -1.57
CA VAL A 492 -5.51 3.67 -2.56
C VAL A 492 -5.64 5.02 -1.90
N ILE A 493 -4.86 5.99 -2.35
CA ILE A 493 -4.92 7.35 -1.79
C ILE A 493 -6.01 8.15 -2.49
N SER A 494 -6.79 8.89 -1.73
CA SER A 494 -7.83 9.77 -2.25
C SER A 494 -7.19 10.99 -2.92
N ASN A 495 -7.35 11.10 -4.25
CA ASN A 495 -6.92 12.30 -4.97
C ASN A 495 -7.65 13.56 -4.49
N THR A 496 -8.89 13.43 -4.02
CA THR A 496 -9.61 14.55 -3.40
C THR A 496 -8.87 15.03 -2.14
N TYR A 497 -8.45 14.09 -1.28
CA TYR A 497 -7.72 14.40 -0.05
C TYR A 497 -6.35 15.04 -0.33
N LEU A 498 -5.59 14.49 -1.29
CA LEU A 498 -4.30 15.05 -1.71
C LEU A 498 -4.43 16.52 -2.15
N LEU A 499 -5.48 16.82 -2.93
CA LEU A 499 -5.74 18.16 -3.43
C LEU A 499 -6.25 19.12 -2.35
N GLU A 500 -7.13 18.66 -1.46
CA GLU A 500 -7.67 19.45 -0.35
C GLU A 500 -6.59 19.88 0.64
N HIS A 501 -5.60 19.01 0.88
CA HIS A 501 -4.52 19.28 1.83
C HIS A 501 -3.22 19.72 1.17
N GLY A 502 -3.16 19.79 -0.16
CA GLY A 502 -2.00 20.26 -0.91
C GLY A 502 -0.76 19.37 -0.74
N ILE A 503 -0.99 18.06 -0.59
CA ILE A 503 0.04 17.05 -0.33
C ILE A 503 0.41 16.21 -1.56
#